data_AF-A0A495VDT2-F1
#
_entry.id   AF-A0A495VDT2-F1
#
_cell.length_a   1.000
_cell.length_b   1.000
_cell.length_c   1.000
_cell.angle_alpha   90.00
_cell.angle_beta   90.00
_cell.angle_gamma   90.00
#
_symmetry.space_group_name_H-M   'P 1'
#
loop_
_entity.id
_entity.type
_entity.pdbx_description
1 polymer ?
#
loop_
_entity_poly.entity_id
_entity_poly.type
_entity_poly.pdbx_seq_one_letter_code
_entity_poly.pdbx_strand_id
1 'polypeptide(L)'
;MARMTSSEGNLTVDFPEDDKHYLGSVPAMRGLLEEYVRRVMTAYDPFLQGREDGDVVIPKIEAMAREYGDILMGRKAHYRLAPWQSPHRLGARLRAWYQEEINQEDDPGEGYFRSLAAQAMATKEMTDEEVGQELGEILQDNAERMVGLA
;
A
#
# COMPACT_ATOMS: atom_id res chain seq x y z
N MET A 1 -23.07 0.73 10.45
CA MET A 1 -24.10 0.49 9.43
C MET A 1 -24.22 1.77 8.61
N ALA A 2 -23.96 1.72 7.30
CA ALA A 2 -24.21 2.87 6.43
C ALA A 2 -25.73 3.10 6.32
N ARG A 3 -26.20 4.34 6.46
CA ARG A 3 -27.58 4.72 6.16
C ARG A 3 -27.61 5.22 4.73
N MET A 4 -28.47 4.61 3.92
CA MET A 4 -28.83 5.13 2.60
C MET A 4 -30.06 6.02 2.75
N THR A 5 -29.91 7.31 2.48
CA THR A 5 -31.05 8.22 2.30
C THR A 5 -31.14 8.57 0.82
N SER A 6 -32.23 8.14 0.18
CA SER A 6 -32.55 8.53 -1.19
C SER A 6 -33.35 9.83 -1.14
N SER A 7 -32.77 10.89 -1.69
CA SER A 7 -33.48 12.12 -2.05
C SER A 7 -33.13 12.39 -3.51
N GLU A 8 -34.17 12.40 -4.35
CA GLU A 8 -34.16 12.89 -5.73
C GLU A 8 -33.01 12.39 -6.63
N GLY A 9 -32.91 11.07 -6.79
CA GLY A 9 -32.13 10.47 -7.87
C GLY A 9 -30.61 10.56 -7.74
N ASN A 10 -30.08 11.11 -6.64
CA ASN A 10 -28.65 11.16 -6.39
C ASN A 10 -28.29 10.28 -5.18
N LEU A 11 -27.52 9.22 -5.41
CA LEU A 11 -27.02 8.32 -4.37
C LEU A 11 -25.90 9.06 -3.60
N THR A 12 -26.28 9.73 -2.51
CA THR A 12 -25.32 10.29 -1.57
C THR A 12 -24.93 9.20 -0.58
N VAL A 13 -23.68 8.75 -0.64
CA VAL A 13 -23.09 7.88 0.38
C VAL A 13 -22.67 8.77 1.54
N ASP A 14 -23.41 8.69 2.64
CA ASP A 14 -23.10 9.42 3.86
C ASP A 14 -21.95 8.70 4.58
N PHE A 15 -20.75 9.32 4.55
CA PHE A 15 -19.58 8.78 5.23
C PHE A 15 -19.68 9.17 6.71
N PRO A 16 -19.57 8.23 7.66
CA PRO A 16 -19.62 8.58 9.07
C PRO A 16 -18.43 9.50 9.40
N GLU A 17 -18.72 10.62 10.07
CA GLU A 17 -17.76 11.50 10.76
C GLU A 17 -17.03 10.72 11.87
N ASP A 18 -16.12 9.83 11.51
CA ASP A 18 -15.06 9.41 12.42
C ASP A 18 -13.74 10.01 11.92
N ASP A 19 -12.83 10.29 12.86
CA ASP A 19 -11.52 10.88 12.57
C ASP A 19 -10.55 9.87 11.89
N LYS A 20 -11.08 8.88 11.17
CA LYS A 20 -10.26 7.84 10.53
C LYS A 20 -9.78 8.25 9.16
N HIS A 21 -8.56 7.85 8.84
CA HIS A 21 -8.00 8.01 7.50
C HIS A 21 -8.66 7.01 6.54
N TYR A 22 -9.45 7.52 5.60
CA TYR A 22 -10.16 6.70 4.62
C TYR A 22 -9.29 6.36 3.42
N LEU A 23 -9.06 5.05 3.17
CA LEU A 23 -8.21 4.53 2.09
C LEU A 23 -8.99 4.16 0.81
N GLY A 24 -10.24 4.60 0.68
CA GLY A 24 -11.08 4.30 -0.47
C GLY A 24 -11.01 5.32 -1.60
N SER A 25 -10.03 6.22 -1.61
CA SER A 25 -9.77 7.18 -2.69
C SER A 25 -8.35 7.01 -3.22
N VAL A 26 -8.17 7.25 -4.53
CA VAL A 26 -6.84 7.15 -5.17
C VAL A 26 -5.81 8.01 -4.43
N PRO A 27 -6.09 9.29 -4.08
CA PRO A 27 -5.09 10.12 -3.41
C PRO A 27 -4.70 9.60 -2.03
N ALA A 28 -5.65 9.08 -1.24
CA ALA A 28 -5.34 8.54 0.08
C ALA A 28 -4.54 7.24 0.01
N MET A 29 -4.89 6.36 -0.92
CA MET A 29 -4.13 5.13 -1.16
C MET A 29 -2.72 5.45 -1.68
N ARG A 30 -2.61 6.32 -2.68
CA ARG A 30 -1.33 6.76 -3.22
C ARG A 30 -0.43 7.37 -2.15
N GLY A 31 -0.98 8.25 -1.30
CA GLY A 31 -0.23 8.83 -0.18
C GLY A 31 0.31 7.78 0.79
N LEU A 32 -0.46 6.72 1.08
CA LEU A 32 0.01 5.60 1.91
C LEU A 32 1.19 4.86 1.25
N LEU A 33 1.09 4.58 -0.05
CA LEU A 33 2.14 3.88 -0.80
C LEU A 33 3.41 4.73 -0.94
N GLU A 34 3.27 6.02 -1.23
CA GLU A 34 4.38 6.98 -1.28
C GLU A 34 5.10 7.09 0.06
N GLU A 35 4.34 7.15 1.16
CA GLU A 35 4.91 7.19 2.51
C GLU A 35 5.73 5.92 2.80
N TYR A 36 5.19 4.75 2.45
CA TYR A 36 5.89 3.49 2.60
C TYR A 36 7.19 3.45 1.81
N VAL A 37 7.14 3.73 0.51
CA VAL A 37 8.32 3.71 -0.38
C VAL A 37 9.40 4.67 0.11
N ARG A 38 9.02 5.89 0.52
CA ARG A 38 9.95 6.86 1.11
C ARG A 38 10.63 6.30 2.36
N ARG A 39 9.88 5.63 3.25
CA ARG A 39 10.45 5.01 4.46
C ARG A 39 11.39 3.84 4.12
N VAL A 40 11.05 3.01 3.13
CA VAL A 40 11.93 1.94 2.61
C VAL A 40 13.24 2.52 2.09
N MET A 41 13.18 3.51 1.19
CA MET A 41 14.38 4.13 0.63
C MET A 41 15.24 4.80 1.70
N THR A 42 14.62 5.46 2.68
CA THR A 42 15.33 6.05 3.82
C THR A 42 16.04 4.97 4.65
N ALA A 43 15.42 3.81 4.86
CA ALA A 43 16.02 2.70 5.59
C ALA A 43 17.10 1.98 4.79
N TYR A 44 17.00 1.98 3.46
CA TYR A 44 17.92 1.29 2.55
C TYR A 44 19.16 2.12 2.19
N ASP A 45 19.08 3.45 2.26
CA ASP A 45 20.19 4.37 1.96
C ASP A 45 21.49 4.07 2.74
N PRO A 46 21.48 3.78 4.06
CA PRO A 46 22.69 3.39 4.79
C PRO A 46 23.37 2.13 4.25
N PHE A 47 22.59 1.16 3.75
CA PHE A 47 23.14 -0.05 3.12
C PHE A 47 23.81 0.27 1.79
N LEU A 48 23.18 1.10 0.95
CA LEU A 48 23.78 1.57 -0.31
C LEU A 48 25.08 2.34 -0.09
N GLN A 49 25.19 3.05 1.03
CA GLN A 49 26.38 3.80 1.43
C GLN A 49 27.44 2.94 2.16
N GLY A 50 27.19 1.64 2.36
CA GLY A 50 28.08 0.74 3.10
C GLY A 50 28.22 1.07 4.59
N ARG A 51 27.23 1.76 5.18
CA ARG A 51 27.21 2.15 6.60
C ARG A 51 26.48 1.15 7.49
N GLU A 52 25.54 0.40 6.93
CA GLU A 52 24.85 -0.70 7.61
C GLU A 52 24.87 -1.95 6.71
N ASP A 53 24.88 -3.12 7.34
CA ASP A 53 24.80 -4.41 6.65
C ASP A 53 23.34 -4.79 6.36
N GLY A 54 23.15 -5.68 5.37
CA GLY A 54 21.83 -6.12 4.93
C GLY A 54 21.04 -6.87 6.01
N ASP A 55 21.73 -7.56 6.93
CA ASP A 55 21.12 -8.25 8.08
C ASP A 55 20.50 -7.29 9.10
N VAL A 56 20.88 -6.01 9.07
CA VAL A 56 20.28 -4.94 9.89
C VAL A 56 19.14 -4.25 9.15
N VAL A 57 19.35 -3.95 7.85
CA VAL A 57 18.41 -3.14 7.06
C VAL A 57 17.19 -3.94 6.60
N ILE A 58 17.38 -5.18 6.15
CA ILE A 58 16.29 -6.01 5.61
C ILE A 58 15.20 -6.28 6.66
N PRO A 59 15.52 -6.66 7.92
CA PRO A 59 14.49 -6.81 8.95
C PRO A 59 13.70 -5.54 9.27
N LYS A 60 14.31 -4.35 9.15
CA LYS A 60 13.61 -3.06 9.31
C LYS A 60 12.56 -2.88 8.20
N ILE A 61 12.92 -3.22 6.96
CA ILE A 61 12.03 -3.15 5.80
C ILE A 61 10.89 -4.18 5.93
N GLU A 62 11.18 -5.40 6.37
CA GLU A 62 10.15 -6.43 6.62
C GLU A 62 9.16 -6.00 7.72
N ALA A 63 9.66 -5.39 8.79
CA ALA A 63 8.79 -4.85 9.84
C ALA A 63 7.87 -3.74 9.32
N MET A 64 8.37 -2.86 8.44
CA MET A 64 7.54 -1.86 7.77
C MET A 64 6.52 -2.50 6.83
N ALA A 65 6.91 -3.52 6.07
CA ALA A 65 5.98 -4.22 5.17
C ALA A 65 4.81 -4.83 5.94
N ARG A 66 5.07 -5.40 7.14
CA ARG A 66 4.03 -5.88 8.03
C ARG A 66 3.14 -4.75 8.55
N GLU A 67 3.74 -3.65 9.01
CA GLU A 67 3.01 -2.48 9.54
C GLU A 67 2.03 -1.92 8.50
N TYR A 68 2.49 -1.69 7.28
CA TYR A 68 1.65 -1.15 6.20
C TYR A 68 0.69 -2.20 5.64
N GLY A 69 1.08 -3.48 5.63
CA GLY A 69 0.19 -4.60 5.34
C GLY A 69 -1.00 -4.64 6.30
N ASP A 70 -0.77 -4.41 7.60
CA ASP A 70 -1.85 -4.30 8.59
C ASP A 70 -2.78 -3.11 8.35
N ILE A 71 -2.23 -1.98 7.90
CA ILE A 71 -3.03 -0.80 7.53
C ILE A 71 -3.94 -1.14 6.35
N LEU A 72 -3.36 -1.66 5.27
CA LEU A 72 -4.07 -1.99 4.03
C LEU A 72 -5.13 -3.08 4.24
N MET A 73 -4.86 -4.04 5.13
CA MET A 73 -5.79 -5.11 5.49
C MET A 73 -6.79 -4.71 6.59
N GLY A 74 -6.82 -3.44 7.00
CA GLY A 74 -7.83 -2.90 7.92
C GLY A 74 -7.68 -3.38 9.36
N ARG A 75 -6.47 -3.85 9.73
CA ARG A 75 -6.13 -4.30 11.10
C ARG A 75 -5.73 -3.15 12.02
N LYS A 76 -5.58 -1.93 11.50
CA LYS A 76 -5.28 -0.71 12.27
C LYS A 76 -6.54 0.15 12.44
N ALA A 77 -6.94 0.40 13.69
CA ALA A 77 -8.21 1.04 14.04
C ALA A 77 -8.39 2.48 13.53
N HIS A 78 -7.29 3.19 13.28
CA HIS A 78 -7.26 4.57 12.77
C HIS A 78 -7.52 4.69 11.27
N TYR A 79 -7.55 3.56 10.54
CA TYR A 79 -7.79 3.53 9.11
C TYR A 79 -9.16 2.93 8.80
N ARG A 80 -9.79 3.44 7.76
CA ARG A 80 -11.05 2.92 7.22
C ARG A 80 -10.84 2.49 5.78
N LEU A 81 -11.13 1.23 5.49
CA LEU A 81 -11.15 0.69 4.14
C LEU A 81 -12.49 0.99 3.44
N ALA A 82 -12.46 1.02 2.12
CA ALA A 82 -13.67 1.04 1.30
C ALA A 82 -14.49 -0.25 1.51
N PRO A 83 -15.83 -0.20 1.39
CA PRO A 83 -16.69 -1.38 1.62
C PRO A 83 -16.34 -2.61 0.77
N TRP A 84 -15.76 -2.41 -0.41
CA TRP A 84 -15.38 -3.49 -1.31
C TRP A 84 -13.97 -4.05 -1.00
N GLN A 85 -13.13 -3.32 -0.27
CA GLN A 85 -11.80 -3.71 0.22
C GLN A 85 -11.87 -4.58 1.49
N SER A 86 -12.87 -5.47 1.61
CA SER A 86 -12.89 -6.36 2.78
C SER A 86 -11.60 -7.19 2.80
N PRO A 87 -11.01 -7.49 3.97
CA PRO A 87 -9.71 -8.17 4.04
C PRO A 87 -9.67 -9.48 3.25
N HIS A 88 -10.77 -10.23 3.23
CA HIS A 88 -10.89 -11.44 2.43
C HIS A 88 -10.87 -11.18 0.92
N ARG A 89 -11.62 -10.17 0.43
CA ARG A 89 -11.69 -9.84 -1.00
C ARG A 89 -10.40 -9.21 -1.49
N LEU A 90 -9.86 -8.26 -0.72
CA LEU A 90 -8.60 -7.59 -1.03
C LEU A 90 -7.45 -8.60 -1.01
N GLY A 91 -7.37 -9.44 0.03
CA GLY A 91 -6.34 -10.48 0.12
C GLY A 91 -6.37 -11.45 -1.06
N ALA A 92 -7.56 -11.90 -1.49
CA ALA A 92 -7.70 -12.75 -2.67
C ALA A 92 -7.25 -12.04 -3.96
N ARG A 93 -7.56 -10.74 -4.12
CA ARG A 93 -7.10 -9.94 -5.26
C ARG A 93 -5.59 -9.74 -5.25
N LEU A 94 -4.99 -9.41 -4.11
CA LEU A 94 -3.55 -9.25 -3.96
C LEU A 94 -2.82 -10.53 -4.40
N ARG A 95 -3.25 -11.69 -3.92
CA ARG A 95 -2.69 -12.97 -4.36
C ARG A 95 -2.87 -13.22 -5.86
N ALA A 96 -3.96 -12.76 -6.46
CA ALA A 96 -4.19 -12.93 -7.88
C ALA A 96 -3.33 -11.98 -8.75
N TRP A 97 -3.04 -10.77 -8.27
CA TRP A 97 -2.23 -9.78 -8.96
C TRP A 97 -0.73 -10.01 -8.78
N TYR A 98 -0.31 -10.50 -7.62
CA TYR A 98 1.09 -10.73 -7.23
C TYR A 98 1.32 -12.22 -6.93
N GLN A 99 1.02 -13.08 -7.91
CA GLN A 99 1.07 -14.53 -7.75
C GLN A 99 2.48 -15.05 -7.49
N GLU A 100 3.50 -14.36 -8.01
CA GLU A 100 4.90 -14.77 -7.90
C GLU A 100 5.51 -14.30 -6.57
N GLU A 101 4.96 -13.24 -5.99
CA GLU A 101 5.52 -12.55 -4.82
C GLU A 101 4.77 -12.87 -3.52
N ILE A 102 3.52 -13.32 -3.61
CA ILE A 102 2.67 -13.61 -2.45
C ILE A 102 2.24 -15.08 -2.47
N ASN A 103 2.96 -15.93 -1.75
CA ASN A 103 2.57 -17.34 -1.60
C ASN A 103 1.23 -17.46 -0.87
N GLN A 104 0.49 -18.55 -1.09
CA GLN A 104 -0.83 -18.75 -0.47
C GLN A 104 -0.81 -18.73 1.07
N GLU A 105 0.31 -19.10 1.68
CA GLU A 105 0.51 -19.11 3.14
C GLU A 105 0.95 -17.75 3.70
N ASP A 106 1.47 -16.85 2.86
CA ASP A 106 1.91 -15.52 3.28
C ASP A 106 0.72 -14.64 3.67
N ASP A 107 0.93 -13.72 4.60
CA ASP A 107 0.01 -12.60 4.79
C ASP A 107 -0.02 -11.75 3.50
N PRO A 108 -1.19 -11.55 2.86
CA PRO A 108 -1.24 -10.88 1.57
C PRO A 108 -0.91 -9.39 1.65
N GLY A 109 -1.17 -8.74 2.78
CA GLY A 109 -0.78 -7.34 2.98
C GLY A 109 0.74 -7.21 3.10
N GLU A 110 1.35 -8.02 3.97
CA GLU A 110 2.81 -8.05 4.15
C GLU A 110 3.53 -8.44 2.86
N GLY A 111 3.05 -9.47 2.14
CA GLY A 111 3.62 -9.90 0.86
C GLY A 111 3.57 -8.81 -0.21
N TYR A 112 2.45 -8.10 -0.32
CA TYR A 112 2.33 -6.97 -1.23
C TYR A 112 3.37 -5.87 -0.95
N PHE A 113 3.51 -5.45 0.31
CA PHE A 113 4.48 -4.42 0.65
C PHE A 113 5.93 -4.89 0.55
N ARG A 114 6.21 -6.19 0.77
CA ARG A 114 7.53 -6.78 0.47
C ARG A 114 7.86 -6.67 -1.02
N SER A 115 6.90 -6.99 -1.91
CA SER A 115 7.07 -6.81 -3.36
C SER A 115 7.32 -5.35 -3.73
N LEU A 116 6.54 -4.42 -3.16
CA LEU A 116 6.71 -2.99 -3.43
C LEU A 116 8.07 -2.47 -2.95
N ALA A 117 8.57 -2.95 -1.81
CA ALA A 117 9.92 -2.62 -1.35
C ALA A 117 10.99 -3.16 -2.30
N ALA A 118 10.84 -4.38 -2.80
CA ALA A 118 11.79 -4.95 -3.77
C ALA A 118 11.84 -4.12 -5.07
N GLN A 119 10.68 -3.68 -5.58
CA GLN A 119 10.60 -2.79 -6.74
C GLN A 119 11.29 -1.45 -6.47
N ALA A 120 11.03 -0.82 -5.31
CA ALA A 120 11.69 0.43 -4.93
C ALA A 120 13.22 0.29 -4.80
N MET A 121 13.71 -0.80 -4.19
CA MET A 121 15.14 -1.04 -4.05
C MET A 121 15.83 -1.37 -5.40
N ALA A 122 15.08 -1.88 -6.38
CA ALA A 122 15.59 -2.16 -7.71
C ALA A 122 15.90 -0.88 -8.52
N THR A 123 15.36 0.28 -8.14
CA THR A 123 15.61 1.56 -8.82
C THR A 123 16.95 2.20 -8.45
N LYS A 124 17.81 1.52 -7.68
CA LYS A 124 19.06 2.06 -7.12
C LYS A 124 20.09 2.57 -8.15
N GLU A 125 20.03 2.10 -9.39
CA GLU A 125 20.94 2.50 -10.47
C GLU A 125 20.37 3.64 -11.34
N MET A 126 19.13 4.08 -11.06
CA MET A 126 18.42 5.11 -11.81
C MET A 126 18.69 6.49 -11.22
N THR A 127 18.58 7.52 -12.05
CA THR A 127 18.63 8.92 -11.60
C THR A 127 17.37 9.29 -10.80
N ASP A 128 17.44 10.30 -9.94
CA ASP A 128 16.29 10.76 -9.15
C ASP A 128 15.04 11.08 -10.01
N GLU A 129 15.24 11.60 -11.22
CA GLU A 129 14.17 11.89 -12.17
C GLU A 129 13.52 10.60 -12.70
N GLU A 130 14.31 9.61 -13.11
CA GLU A 130 13.84 8.31 -13.57
C GLU A 130 13.15 7.52 -12.44
N VAL A 131 13.71 7.56 -11.23
CA VAL A 131 13.10 6.99 -10.02
C VAL A 131 11.74 7.62 -9.77
N GLY A 132 11.65 8.95 -9.85
CA GLY A 132 10.41 9.69 -9.63
C GLY A 132 9.32 9.35 -10.65
N GLN A 133 9.69 9.18 -11.92
CA GLN A 133 8.75 8.79 -12.97
C GLN A 133 8.28 7.34 -12.80
N GLU A 134 9.22 6.40 -12.70
CA GLU A 134 8.92 4.96 -12.61
C GLU A 134 8.08 4.64 -11.37
N LEU A 135 8.51 5.11 -10.19
CA LEU A 135 7.74 4.91 -8.96
C LEU A 135 6.42 5.67 -8.99
N GLY A 136 6.37 6.85 -9.63
CA GLY A 136 5.14 7.61 -9.79
C GLY A 136 4.06 6.82 -10.54
N GLU A 137 4.44 6.17 -11.64
CA GLU A 137 3.56 5.33 -12.45
C GLU A 137 3.13 4.07 -11.69
N ILE A 138 4.09 3.35 -11.08
CA ILE A 138 3.80 2.16 -10.26
C ILE A 138 2.82 2.50 -9.14
N LEU A 139 3.06 3.57 -8.38
CA LEU A 139 2.23 3.94 -7.24
C LEU A 139 0.83 4.39 -7.66
N GLN A 140 0.71 5.08 -8.80
CA GLN A 140 -0.58 5.48 -9.36
C GLN A 140 -1.40 4.24 -9.78
N ASP A 141 -0.82 3.35 -10.58
CA ASP A 141 -1.48 2.13 -11.04
C ASP A 141 -1.94 1.25 -9.87
N ASN A 142 -1.06 1.10 -8.88
CA ASN A 142 -1.38 0.38 -7.66
C ASN A 142 -2.54 1.05 -6.92
N ALA A 143 -2.50 2.36 -6.70
CA ALA A 143 -3.57 3.07 -6.02
C ALA A 143 -4.92 2.90 -6.75
N GLU A 144 -4.95 3.00 -8.07
CA GLU A 144 -6.16 2.80 -8.89
C GLU A 144 -6.71 1.38 -8.81
N ARG A 145 -5.87 0.35 -8.94
CA ARG A 145 -6.29 -1.06 -8.75
C ARG A 145 -6.83 -1.28 -7.34
N MET A 146 -6.14 -0.74 -6.34
CA MET A 146 -6.52 -0.84 -4.93
C MET A 146 -7.75 -0.03 -4.58
N VAL A 147 -8.23 0.91 -5.42
CA VAL A 147 -9.53 1.57 -5.27
C VAL A 147 -10.63 0.99 -6.18
N GLY A 148 -10.27 0.05 -7.06
CA GLY A 148 -11.17 -0.64 -7.99
C GLY A 148 -11.46 0.12 -9.30
N LEU A 149 -10.56 1.00 -9.71
CA LEU A 149 -10.67 1.80 -10.94
C LEU A 149 -9.93 1.18 -12.15
N ALA A 150 -9.05 0.21 -11.90
CA ALA A 150 -8.23 -0.48 -12.89
C ALA A 150 -8.38 -2.01 -12.79
#